data_AF-A0A0H4HYS7-F1
#
_entry.id   AF-A0A0H4HYS7-F1
#
_cell.length_a   1.000
_cell.length_b   1.000
_cell.length_c   1.000
_cell.angle_alpha   90.00
_cell.angle_beta   90.00
_cell.angle_gamma   90.00
#
_symmetry.space_group_name_H-M   'P 1'
#
loop_
_entity.id
_entity.type
_entity.pdbx_description
1 polymer ?
#
loop_
_entity_poly.entity_id
_entity_poly.type
_entity_poly.pdbx_seq_one_letter_code
_entity_poly.pdbx_strand_id
1 'polypeptide(L)'
;MYHRSLDVERVVLRADVNRIFRKSRSSAGNRMITTMLNNEDVLIRRFKVRRLMSELGLICKQPGPHAYKQATVEIPDIPNRLNREFGVSRPDQAWCGDITYIWAGQKWSYLMDYFNRQRPHTFNDGMSPVVAEEKLKRLSGIS
;
A
#
# COMPACT_ATOMS: atom_id res chain seq x y z
N MET A 1 53.19 -20.57 13.94
CA MET A 1 52.25 -20.21 12.86
C MET A 1 50.86 -20.72 13.26
N TYR A 2 49.89 -19.82 13.50
CA TYR A 2 48.54 -20.24 13.91
C TYR A 2 47.77 -20.77 12.70
N HIS A 3 47.54 -22.08 12.64
CA HIS A 3 46.57 -22.68 11.72
C HIS A 3 45.18 -22.28 12.19
N ARG A 4 44.59 -21.24 11.58
CA ARG A 4 43.20 -20.87 11.82
C ARG A 4 42.34 -21.94 11.16
N SER A 5 41.93 -22.95 11.94
CA SER A 5 41.01 -23.97 11.44
C SER A 5 39.76 -23.29 10.88
N LEU A 6 39.34 -23.72 9.70
CA LEU A 6 38.11 -23.26 9.09
C LEU A 6 36.95 -23.73 9.96
N ASP A 7 36.23 -22.78 10.54
CA ASP A 7 34.98 -23.05 11.26
C ASP A 7 33.88 -23.37 10.23
N VAL A 8 33.71 -24.67 9.94
CA VAL A 8 32.76 -25.18 8.94
C VAL A 8 31.34 -24.74 9.28
N GLU A 9 30.95 -24.78 10.56
CA GLU A 9 29.63 -24.33 11.01
C GLU A 9 29.40 -22.86 10.65
N ARG A 10 30.41 -22.01 10.87
CA ARG A 10 30.31 -20.60 10.51
C ARG A 10 30.22 -20.37 9.01
N VAL A 11 30.91 -21.17 8.20
CA VAL A 11 30.80 -21.08 6.74
C VAL A 11 29.37 -21.41 6.28
N VAL A 12 28.78 -22.47 6.83
CA VAL A 12 27.38 -22.85 6.57
C VAL A 12 26.42 -21.72 6.96
N LEU A 13 26.57 -21.18 8.18
CA LEU A 13 25.71 -20.09 8.64
C LEU A 13 25.86 -18.80 7.81
N ARG A 14 27.05 -18.50 7.29
CA ARG A 14 27.25 -17.38 6.36
C ARG A 14 26.50 -17.61 5.04
N ALA A 15 26.54 -18.83 4.51
CA ALA A 15 25.82 -19.19 3.30
C ALA A 15 24.30 -19.05 3.51
N ASP A 16 23.77 -19.52 4.65
CA ASP A 16 22.35 -19.42 4.98
C ASP A 16 21.88 -17.98 5.17
N VAL A 17 22.64 -17.16 5.90
CA VAL A 17 22.34 -15.73 6.05
C VAL A 17 22.28 -15.03 4.69
N ASN A 18 23.25 -15.32 3.80
CA ASN A 18 23.27 -14.74 2.46
C ASN A 18 22.10 -15.23 1.58
N ARG A 19 21.74 -16.52 1.69
CA ARG A 19 20.59 -17.13 1.00
C ARG A 19 19.28 -16.45 1.40
N ILE A 20 19.01 -16.33 2.70
CA ILE A 20 17.81 -15.67 3.21
C ILE A 20 17.79 -14.18 2.83
N PHE A 21 18.93 -13.49 2.93
CA PHE A 21 19.03 -12.08 2.55
C PHE A 21 18.69 -11.87 1.06
N ARG A 22 19.19 -12.72 0.17
CA ARG A 22 18.85 -12.69 -1.27
C ARG A 22 17.38 -13.04 -1.53
N LYS A 23 16.84 -14.06 -0.85
CA LYS A 23 15.40 -14.43 -0.91
C LYS A 23 14.50 -13.26 -0.54
N SER A 24 14.93 -12.43 0.42
CA SER A 24 14.22 -11.20 0.81
C SER A 24 14.42 -10.01 -0.15
N ARG A 25 15.14 -10.18 -1.27
CA ARG A 25 15.53 -9.09 -2.18
C ARG A 25 16.28 -7.96 -1.45
N SER A 26 17.17 -8.33 -0.53
CA SER A 26 17.95 -7.40 0.30
C SER A 26 17.15 -6.56 1.29
N SER A 27 15.88 -6.87 1.56
CA SER A 27 15.05 -6.09 2.49
C SER A 27 15.17 -6.54 3.96
N ALA A 28 15.47 -7.82 4.21
CA ALA A 28 15.46 -8.40 5.55
C ALA A 28 16.68 -7.98 6.38
N GLY A 29 16.42 -7.44 7.57
CA GLY A 29 17.43 -7.20 8.60
C GLY A 29 17.64 -8.40 9.53
N ASN A 30 18.59 -8.27 10.46
CA ASN A 30 18.98 -9.37 11.35
C ASN A 30 17.82 -10.01 12.11
N ARG A 31 16.80 -9.24 12.53
CA ARG A 31 15.61 -9.77 13.22
C ARG A 31 14.82 -10.71 12.31
N MET A 32 14.53 -10.25 11.10
CA MET A 32 13.75 -11.02 10.12
C MET A 32 14.52 -12.25 9.65
N ILE A 33 15.84 -12.10 9.40
CA ILE A 33 16.70 -13.24 9.04
C ILE A 33 16.73 -14.27 10.18
N THR A 34 16.82 -13.85 11.44
CA THR A 34 16.71 -14.78 12.58
C THR A 34 15.38 -15.52 12.60
N THR A 35 14.26 -14.84 12.42
CA THR A 35 12.94 -15.49 12.35
C THR A 35 12.87 -16.49 11.19
N MET A 36 13.33 -16.11 10.00
CA MET A 36 13.33 -16.98 8.82
C MET A 36 14.23 -18.21 9.01
N LEU A 37 15.41 -18.05 9.62
CA LEU A 37 16.32 -19.17 9.90
C LEU A 37 15.76 -20.11 10.96
N ASN A 38 15.17 -19.58 12.03
CA ASN A 38 14.53 -20.41 13.06
C ASN A 38 13.30 -21.16 12.51
N ASN A 39 12.58 -20.59 11.54
CA ASN A 39 11.48 -21.27 10.84
C ASN A 39 11.99 -22.36 9.87
N GLU A 40 13.28 -22.38 9.54
CA GLU A 40 13.96 -23.43 8.78
C GLU A 40 14.81 -24.31 9.71
N ASP A 41 14.47 -24.38 11.01
CA ASP A 41 15.12 -25.18 12.06
C ASP A 41 16.60 -24.85 12.33
N VAL A 42 17.11 -23.72 11.81
CA VAL A 42 18.45 -23.23 12.09
C VAL A 42 18.41 -22.33 13.34
N LEU A 43 18.66 -22.94 14.50
CA LEU A 43 18.67 -22.23 15.79
C LEU A 43 19.80 -21.19 15.86
N ILE A 44 19.45 -19.92 15.68
CA ILE A 44 20.41 -18.81 15.72
C ILE A 44 19.86 -17.60 16.45
N ARG A 45 20.72 -16.92 17.24
CA ARG A 45 20.35 -15.66 17.91
C ARG A 45 20.68 -14.45 17.04
N ARG A 46 19.88 -13.39 17.19
CA ARG A 46 19.99 -12.11 16.47
C ARG A 46 21.41 -11.51 16.45
N PHE A 47 22.16 -11.67 17.54
CA PHE A 47 23.53 -11.12 17.65
C PHE A 47 24.52 -11.86 16.75
N LYS A 48 24.38 -13.20 16.61
CA LYS A 48 25.19 -14.01 15.69
C LYS A 48 24.86 -13.61 14.26
N VAL A 49 23.57 -13.50 13.90
CA VAL A 49 23.14 -13.01 12.57
C VAL A 49 23.69 -11.62 12.27
N ARG A 50 23.59 -10.66 13.19
CA ARG A 50 24.14 -9.30 13.00
C ARG A 50 25.64 -9.34 12.68
N ARG A 51 26.40 -10.17 13.39
CA ARG A 51 27.84 -10.33 13.16
C ARG A 51 28.12 -10.92 11.77
N LEU A 52 27.40 -11.98 11.40
CA LEU A 52 27.53 -12.62 10.09
C LEU A 52 27.15 -11.67 8.94
N MET A 53 26.09 -10.88 9.09
CA MET A 53 25.73 -9.84 8.12
C MET A 53 26.85 -8.80 7.96
N SER A 54 27.45 -8.34 9.07
CA SER A 54 28.59 -7.41 9.03
C SER A 54 29.81 -8.01 8.34
N GLU A 55 30.13 -9.28 8.61
CA GLU A 55 31.24 -10.01 7.97
C GLU A 55 31.03 -10.22 6.47
N LEU A 56 29.78 -10.27 6.02
CA LEU A 56 29.39 -10.42 4.63
C LEU A 56 29.12 -9.08 3.92
N GLY A 57 29.20 -7.94 4.63
CA GLY A 57 28.89 -6.63 4.07
C GLY A 57 27.42 -6.46 3.65
N LEU A 58 26.49 -7.18 4.27
CA LEU A 58 25.08 -7.14 3.92
C LEU A 58 24.39 -5.92 4.53
N ILE A 59 23.92 -5.01 3.67
CA ILE A 59 23.20 -3.79 4.05
C ILE A 59 21.77 -3.89 3.53
N CYS A 60 20.80 -3.82 4.44
CA CYS A 60 19.39 -3.88 4.09
C CYS A 60 18.97 -2.66 3.27
N LYS A 61 18.23 -2.90 2.19
CA LYS A 61 17.69 -1.87 1.30
C LYS A 61 16.19 -1.81 1.50
N GLN A 62 15.70 -0.64 1.89
CA GLN A 62 14.26 -0.35 1.88
C GLN A 62 13.91 0.33 0.56
N PRO A 63 12.72 0.07 0.00
CA PRO A 63 12.22 0.90 -1.10
C PRO A 63 12.24 2.36 -0.67
N GLY A 64 12.72 3.24 -1.55
CA GLY A 64 12.61 4.69 -1.32
C GLY A 64 11.13 5.12 -1.26
N PRO A 65 10.88 6.38 -0.86
CA PRO A 65 9.53 6.95 -0.91
C PRO A 65 8.92 6.76 -2.30
N HIS A 66 7.63 6.44 -2.36
CA HIS A 66 6.93 6.34 -3.63
C HIS A 66 6.90 7.72 -4.31
N ALA A 67 7.56 7.85 -5.46
CA ALA A 67 7.51 9.07 -6.26
C ALA A 67 6.17 9.13 -7.00
N TYR A 68 5.22 9.93 -6.50
CA TYR A 68 4.01 10.25 -7.23
C TYR A 68 4.36 11.10 -8.45
N LYS A 69 3.91 10.69 -9.63
CA LYS A 69 3.97 11.54 -10.83
C LYS A 69 3.05 12.73 -10.60
N GLN A 70 3.61 13.93 -10.58
CA GLN A 70 2.80 15.15 -10.60
C GLN A 70 2.26 15.35 -12.02
N ALA A 71 0.94 15.53 -12.14
CA ALA A 71 0.34 16.00 -13.37
C ALA A 71 0.60 17.51 -13.46
N THR A 72 1.64 17.90 -14.17
CA THR A 72 2.05 19.31 -14.36
C THR A 72 1.39 19.97 -15.57
N VAL A 73 0.71 19.20 -16.41
CA VAL A 73 0.08 19.69 -17.64
C VAL A 73 -1.43 19.49 -17.53
N GLU A 74 -2.18 20.58 -17.68
CA GLU A 74 -3.63 20.52 -17.79
C GLU A 74 -4.04 19.86 -19.11
N ILE A 75 -5.12 19.09 -19.06
CA ILE A 75 -5.72 18.50 -20.26
C ILE A 75 -6.62 19.58 -20.89
N PRO A 76 -6.36 20.07 -22.13
CA PRO A 76 -7.08 21.20 -22.72
C PRO A 76 -8.60 20.99 -22.78
N ASP A 77 -9.03 19.74 -23.00
CA ASP A 77 -10.44 19.38 -23.14
C ASP A 77 -11.20 19.30 -21.81
N ILE A 78 -10.50 19.33 -20.67
CA ILE A 78 -11.09 19.22 -19.32
C ILE A 78 -10.50 20.33 -18.44
N PRO A 79 -10.98 21.58 -18.59
CA PRO A 79 -10.43 22.72 -17.84
C PRO A 79 -10.70 22.57 -16.34
N ASN A 80 -9.71 22.89 -15.52
CA ASN A 80 -9.83 22.93 -14.07
C ASN A 80 -10.66 24.15 -13.61
N ARG A 81 -11.98 24.02 -13.62
CA ARG A 81 -12.91 25.13 -13.27
C ARG A 81 -12.83 25.55 -11.81
N LEU A 82 -12.44 24.65 -10.91
CA LEU A 82 -12.39 24.94 -9.47
C LEU A 82 -11.10 25.65 -9.09
N ASN A 83 -9.96 25.28 -9.68
CA ASN A 83 -8.64 25.90 -9.43
C ASN A 83 -8.28 26.09 -7.94
N ARG A 84 -8.75 25.19 -7.07
CA ARG A 84 -8.64 25.30 -5.58
C ARG A 84 -9.26 26.58 -4.99
N GLU A 85 -10.18 27.22 -5.70
CA GLU A 85 -10.95 28.38 -5.25
C GLU A 85 -12.22 27.90 -4.53
N PHE A 86 -12.11 27.69 -3.22
CA PHE A 86 -13.22 27.20 -2.39
C PHE A 86 -14.12 28.33 -1.83
N GLY A 87 -13.75 29.60 -2.06
CA GLY A 87 -14.51 30.78 -1.63
C GLY A 87 -15.70 31.05 -2.54
N VAL A 88 -16.76 30.25 -2.41
CA VAL A 88 -17.98 30.38 -3.24
C VAL A 88 -18.98 31.37 -2.64
N SER A 89 -19.71 32.06 -3.52
CA SER A 89 -20.66 33.14 -3.15
C SER A 89 -21.99 32.62 -2.60
N ARG A 90 -22.35 31.38 -2.93
CA ARG A 90 -23.62 30.73 -2.56
C ARG A 90 -23.37 29.25 -2.24
N PRO A 91 -24.25 28.62 -1.44
CA PRO A 91 -24.26 27.17 -1.30
C PRO A 91 -24.37 26.45 -2.66
N ASP A 92 -23.92 25.19 -2.70
CA ASP A 92 -24.02 24.30 -3.85
C ASP A 92 -23.29 24.72 -5.15
N GLN A 93 -22.29 25.59 -5.05
CA GLN A 93 -21.46 26.00 -6.20
C GLN A 93 -20.19 25.17 -6.38
N ALA A 94 -19.61 24.64 -5.30
CA ALA A 94 -18.45 23.77 -5.34
C ALA A 94 -18.58 22.68 -4.28
N TRP A 95 -18.43 21.42 -4.69
CA TRP A 95 -18.53 20.27 -3.80
C TRP A 95 -17.16 19.60 -3.70
N CYS A 96 -16.73 19.32 -2.47
CA CYS A 96 -15.46 18.65 -2.19
C CYS A 96 -15.74 17.27 -1.63
N GLY A 97 -15.00 16.27 -2.10
CA GLY A 97 -15.11 14.91 -1.60
C GLY A 97 -13.86 14.10 -1.95
N ASP A 98 -13.62 13.07 -1.15
CA ASP A 98 -12.48 12.18 -1.33
C ASP A 98 -12.90 10.96 -2.17
N ILE A 99 -12.00 10.49 -3.03
CA ILE A 99 -12.19 9.23 -3.76
C ILE A 99 -11.45 8.12 -3.00
N THR A 100 -12.22 7.30 -2.30
CA THR A 100 -11.69 6.18 -1.52
C THR A 100 -11.84 4.86 -2.27
N TYR A 101 -10.75 4.09 -2.35
CA TYR A 101 -10.75 2.73 -2.86
C TYR A 101 -10.65 1.75 -1.70
N ILE A 102 -11.43 0.68 -1.76
CA ILE A 102 -11.39 -0.41 -0.80
C ILE A 102 -11.11 -1.74 -1.49
N TRP A 103 -10.36 -2.63 -0.84
CA TRP A 103 -10.12 -3.98 -1.34
C TRP A 103 -11.34 -4.85 -1.02
N ALA A 104 -12.05 -5.30 -2.05
CA ALA A 104 -13.25 -6.13 -1.94
C ALA A 104 -12.93 -7.64 -2.08
N GLY A 105 -11.75 -8.07 -1.62
CA GLY A 105 -11.29 -9.46 -1.67
C GLY A 105 -10.68 -9.88 -3.02
N GLN A 106 -11.35 -9.57 -4.14
CA GLN A 106 -10.88 -9.94 -5.49
C GLN A 106 -10.38 -8.74 -6.30
N LYS A 107 -10.93 -7.55 -6.05
CA LYS A 107 -10.60 -6.32 -6.78
C LYS A 107 -10.67 -5.10 -5.88
N TRP A 108 -10.01 -4.04 -6.31
CA TRP A 108 -10.25 -2.70 -5.79
C TRP A 108 -11.58 -2.19 -6.33
N SER A 109 -12.40 -1.63 -5.44
CA SER A 109 -13.67 -1.00 -5.77
C SER A 109 -13.71 0.40 -5.17
N TYR A 110 -14.38 1.32 -5.86
CA TYR A 110 -14.68 2.64 -5.30
C TYR A 110 -15.67 2.46 -4.14
N LEU A 111 -15.35 3.04 -2.98
CA LEU A 111 -16.25 3.05 -1.83
C LEU A 111 -17.60 3.71 -2.20
N MET A 112 -17.55 4.74 -3.06
CA MET A 112 -18.76 5.42 -3.55
C MET A 112 -19.68 4.51 -4.37
N ASP A 113 -19.18 3.46 -5.04
CA ASP A 113 -20.04 2.51 -5.75
C ASP A 113 -20.99 1.80 -4.76
N TYR A 114 -20.48 1.40 -3.59
CA TYR A 114 -21.30 0.84 -2.52
C TYR A 114 -22.30 1.86 -1.97
N PHE A 115 -21.84 3.06 -1.60
CA PHE A 115 -22.73 4.10 -1.05
C PHE A 115 -23.84 4.50 -2.02
N ASN A 116 -23.53 4.62 -3.31
CA ASN A 116 -24.48 5.11 -4.30
C ASN A 116 -25.48 4.03 -4.72
N ARG A 117 -25.04 2.77 -4.86
CA ARG A 117 -25.87 1.70 -5.43
C ARG A 117 -26.46 0.74 -4.42
N GLN A 118 -25.78 0.50 -3.30
CA GLN A 118 -26.12 -0.60 -2.39
C GLN A 118 -26.55 -0.14 -1.01
N ARG A 119 -25.96 0.94 -0.49
CA ARG A 119 -26.26 1.39 0.87
C ARG A 119 -27.72 1.87 0.98
N PRO A 120 -28.50 1.35 1.93
CA PRO A 120 -29.82 1.90 2.26
C PRO A 120 -29.66 3.28 2.90
N HIS A 121 -30.42 4.28 2.43
CA HIS A 121 -30.42 5.61 3.00
C HIS A 121 -31.76 5.90 3.70
N THR A 122 -31.71 6.28 4.98
CA THR A 122 -32.91 6.60 5.78
C THR A 122 -33.72 7.75 5.18
N PHE A 123 -33.06 8.74 4.60
CA PHE A 123 -33.72 9.86 3.91
C PHE A 123 -34.43 9.44 2.61
N ASN A 124 -34.07 8.28 2.06
CA ASN A 124 -34.62 7.74 0.82
C ASN A 124 -35.57 6.55 1.08
N ASP A 125 -36.20 6.49 2.26
CA ASP A 125 -37.06 5.37 2.68
C ASP A 125 -36.36 4.00 2.59
N GLY A 126 -35.04 3.96 2.83
CA GLY A 126 -34.23 2.75 2.73
C GLY A 126 -33.78 2.39 1.31
N MET A 127 -34.16 3.16 0.30
CA MET A 127 -33.64 2.98 -1.06
C MET A 127 -32.18 3.47 -1.17
N SER A 128 -31.44 2.92 -2.13
CA SER A 128 -30.12 3.44 -2.46
C SER A 128 -30.24 4.78 -3.20
N PRO A 129 -29.22 5.66 -3.12
CA PRO A 129 -29.24 6.95 -3.79
C PRO A 129 -29.56 6.89 -5.28
N VAL A 130 -29.00 5.94 -6.03
CA VAL A 130 -29.29 5.77 -7.48
C VAL A 130 -30.79 5.53 -7.73
N VAL A 131 -31.43 4.67 -6.95
CA VAL A 131 -32.85 4.34 -7.11
C VAL A 131 -33.73 5.55 -6.78
N ALA A 132 -33.39 6.27 -5.71
CA ALA A 132 -34.12 7.48 -5.33
C ALA A 132 -33.99 8.58 -6.40
N GLU A 133 -32.79 8.76 -6.96
CA GLU A 133 -32.52 9.73 -8.03
C GLU A 133 -33.31 9.40 -9.30
N GLU A 134 -33.35 8.13 -9.72
CA GLU A 134 -34.15 7.69 -10.88
C GLU A 134 -35.64 7.96 -10.69
N LYS A 135 -36.17 7.75 -9.48
CA LYS A 135 -37.56 8.06 -9.14
C LYS A 135 -37.83 9.56 -9.26
N LEU A 136 -36.93 10.40 -8.76
CA LEU A 136 -37.02 11.86 -8.86
C LEU A 136 -36.94 12.35 -10.31
N LYS A 137 -36.06 11.77 -11.14
CA LYS A 137 -35.96 12.09 -12.58
C LYS A 137 -37.27 11.82 -13.31
N ARG A 138 -37.90 10.66 -13.05
CA ARG A 138 -39.23 10.33 -13.62
C ARG A 138 -40.32 11.32 -13.20
N LEU A 139 -40.28 11.80 -11.95
CA LEU A 139 -41.25 12.76 -11.43
C LEU A 139 -41.03 14.19 -11.97
N SER A 140 -39.78 14.57 -12.23
CA SER A 140 -39.41 15.89 -12.74
C SER A 140 -39.50 16.03 -14.26
N GLY A 141 -39.69 14.92 -15.00
CA GLY A 141 -39.76 14.92 -16.46
C GLY A 141 -38.41 15.21 -17.14
N ILE A 142 -37.31 15.21 -16.38
CA ILE A 142 -35.96 15.40 -16.89
C ILE A 142 -35.49 14.04 -17.42
N SER A 143 -35.42 13.91 -18.75
CA SER A 143 -34.83 12.75 -19.44
C SER A 143 -33.32 12.89 -19.59
#